data_AF-A0A972A544-F1
#
_entry.id   AF-A0A972A544-F1
#
_cell.length_a   1.000
_cell.length_b   1.000
_cell.length_c   1.000
_cell.angle_alpha   90.00
_cell.angle_beta   90.00
_cell.angle_gamma   90.00
#
_symmetry.space_group_name_H-M   'P 1'
#
loop_
_entity.id
_entity.type
_entity.pdbx_description
1 polymer ?
#
loop_
_entity_poly.entity_id
_entity_poly.type
_entity_poly.pdbx_seq_one_letter_code
_entity_poly.pdbx_strand_id
1 'polypeptide(L)'
;MTVLILCLFLGVHIKGTVKTVTAVLSISMLASLASCSSFDKSKEECIRVGDEFVESALAREIDDCIDVCIDDDAQILRDYNNGTLITVDYEILDAIIENATFEADEKSADCSKKDGVGSIDYIISVPDFEAAMDEEPEDKDEFIDILANTEETKEYIVTLEFEFDDEEWFISNPEDFKEDFYDKVSDNDIQFVNYEELVNCVAWYNDSNEGIELYIVAIDEDFVFEFYYVVTYNTEVVYTSDSQTESGYYIEASFTPEMINADYLPAGSYTITFYALNDEQIASDSIELGEPPLSGNINQIVTNGDYSAYIDQLNWLISTDSCLLLNIIPTYEAAGDELTWEFYYEVLKDDELIYTSDITTDSGYYFGAFFYPTDIGVATFEEGVYTITFFSPDGLVITSDSTAVVPSINGDISTHVTNGDYSPFYDCTEWWDADNSELELDIITNDFSYNAEWNFYFEVYQGTTMIFRSEDQSDLGMYIEAYFYPSDIGLSSFAPGEYTIVFFDLNGVEIARSTTTIEA
;
A
#
# COMPACT_ATOMS: atom_id res chain seq x y z
N MET A 1 46.76 -34.94 32.75
CA MET A 1 46.30 -33.90 33.69
C MET A 1 45.29 -33.10 32.92
N THR A 2 44.01 -33.41 33.13
CA THR A 2 42.89 -32.86 32.38
C THR A 2 42.50 -31.55 33.05
N VAL A 3 42.62 -30.43 32.35
CA VAL A 3 42.14 -29.13 32.83
C VAL A 3 40.79 -28.90 32.14
N LEU A 4 39.73 -29.04 32.94
CA LEU A 4 38.39 -28.58 32.62
C LEU A 4 38.39 -27.05 32.81
N ILE A 5 38.11 -26.27 31.78
CA ILE A 5 37.83 -24.83 31.93
C ILE A 5 36.31 -24.69 31.95
N LEU A 6 35.81 -24.21 33.09
CA LEU A 6 34.41 -23.93 33.36
C LEU A 6 34.23 -22.42 33.18
N CYS A 7 33.61 -21.98 32.08
CA CYS A 7 33.18 -20.58 31.94
C CYS A 7 31.83 -20.42 32.65
N LEU A 8 31.83 -19.59 33.69
CA LEU A 8 30.66 -19.22 34.49
C LEU A 8 30.12 -17.89 33.93
N PHE A 9 28.99 -17.93 33.23
CA PHE A 9 28.23 -16.74 32.87
C PHE A 9 27.45 -16.24 34.11
N LEU A 10 27.69 -14.99 34.50
CA LEU A 10 26.85 -14.22 35.42
C LEU A 10 26.12 -13.17 34.59
N GLY A 11 24.88 -13.49 34.20
CA GLY A 11 24.00 -12.56 33.52
C GLY A 11 23.58 -11.40 34.44
N VAL A 12 23.83 -10.18 34.00
CA VAL A 12 23.17 -8.97 34.49
C VAL A 12 22.40 -8.40 33.31
N HIS A 13 21.07 -8.45 33.38
CA HIS A 13 20.18 -7.76 32.46
C HIS A 13 20.35 -6.23 32.61
N ILE A 14 20.92 -5.61 31.58
CA ILE A 14 20.75 -4.18 31.31
C ILE A 14 20.26 -4.11 29.86
N LYS A 15 19.05 -3.58 29.66
CA LYS A 15 18.48 -3.31 28.33
C LYS A 15 19.30 -2.20 27.66
N GLY A 16 19.91 -2.54 26.53
CA GLY A 16 20.79 -1.70 25.71
C GLY A 16 21.82 -2.62 25.06
N THR A 17 21.60 -2.98 23.81
CA THR A 17 22.41 -3.94 23.05
C THR A 17 23.84 -3.41 22.94
N VAL A 18 24.77 -4.01 23.69
CA VAL A 18 26.21 -3.78 23.54
C VAL A 18 26.72 -4.93 22.69
N LYS A 19 26.99 -4.68 21.40
CA LYS A 19 27.62 -5.62 20.49
C LYS A 19 28.97 -6.03 21.10
N THR A 20 29.21 -7.32 21.29
CA THR A 20 30.45 -7.82 21.89
C THR A 20 31.12 -8.74 20.88
N VAL A 21 31.86 -8.17 19.92
CA VAL A 21 32.70 -8.94 18.99
C VAL A 21 33.77 -9.64 19.83
N THR A 22 33.76 -10.98 19.81
CA THR A 22 34.69 -11.76 20.62
C THR A 22 35.89 -12.13 19.77
N ALA A 23 36.93 -11.29 19.77
CA ALA A 23 38.22 -11.63 19.17
C ALA A 23 38.79 -12.89 19.86
N VAL A 24 38.72 -14.04 19.19
CA VAL A 24 39.29 -15.29 19.70
C VAL A 24 40.80 -15.22 19.50
N LEU A 25 41.50 -14.69 20.50
CA LEU A 25 42.95 -14.74 20.59
C LEU A 25 43.40 -16.22 20.67
N SER A 26 43.80 -16.77 19.52
CA SER A 26 44.52 -18.04 19.37
C SER A 26 45.88 -17.98 20.08
N ILE A 27 45.88 -18.05 21.42
CA ILE A 27 47.10 -18.12 22.24
C ILE A 27 47.76 -19.50 22.01
N SER A 28 48.53 -19.61 20.94
CA SER A 28 49.43 -20.74 20.71
C SER A 28 50.79 -20.27 20.20
N MET A 29 51.65 -19.95 21.19
CA MET A 29 53.13 -20.03 21.19
C MET A 29 53.91 -18.72 21.40
N LEU A 30 53.64 -18.02 22.51
CA LEU A 30 54.65 -17.17 23.15
C LEU A 30 55.69 -18.02 23.90
N ALA A 31 56.66 -18.57 23.16
CA ALA A 31 57.90 -19.11 23.74
C ALA A 31 59.11 -19.00 22.78
N SER A 32 59.33 -17.84 22.15
CA SER A 32 60.61 -17.53 21.49
C SER A 32 60.96 -16.04 21.36
N LEU A 33 60.23 -15.12 22.02
CA LEU A 33 60.56 -13.68 22.02
C LEU A 33 61.65 -13.34 23.04
N ALA A 34 62.89 -13.65 22.69
CA ALA A 34 64.06 -12.98 23.26
C ALA A 34 65.23 -13.01 22.27
N SER A 35 65.13 -12.25 21.16
CA SER A 35 66.25 -11.56 20.48
C SER A 35 65.95 -11.19 19.02
N CYS A 36 65.32 -10.03 18.74
CA CYS A 36 65.51 -9.21 17.51
C CYS A 36 64.82 -7.83 17.63
N SER A 37 65.50 -6.85 18.23
CA SER A 37 64.89 -5.69 18.92
C SER A 37 64.60 -4.42 18.10
N SER A 38 64.22 -4.49 16.82
CA SER A 38 63.81 -3.27 16.08
C SER A 38 63.05 -3.48 14.77
N PHE A 39 62.97 -4.71 14.24
CA PHE A 39 62.15 -5.01 13.06
C PHE A 39 60.72 -5.43 13.44
N ASP A 40 60.49 -6.01 14.62
CA ASP A 40 59.14 -6.45 15.04
C ASP A 40 58.18 -5.29 15.39
N LYS A 41 58.69 -4.11 15.75
CA LYS A 41 57.81 -3.00 16.20
C LYS A 41 56.90 -2.44 15.10
N SER A 42 57.42 -2.28 13.88
CA SER A 42 56.59 -1.80 12.76
C SER A 42 55.48 -2.78 12.45
N LYS A 43 55.79 -4.09 12.50
CA LYS A 43 54.81 -5.17 12.32
C LYS A 43 53.75 -5.14 13.42
N GLU A 44 54.14 -5.05 14.70
CA GLU A 44 53.20 -4.94 15.82
C GLU A 44 52.27 -3.72 15.68
N GLU A 45 52.80 -2.58 15.20
CA GLU A 45 51.99 -1.37 14.99
C GLU A 45 51.02 -1.50 13.82
N CYS A 46 51.44 -2.06 12.68
CA CYS A 46 50.54 -2.35 11.55
C CYS A 46 49.44 -3.35 11.92
N ILE A 47 49.78 -4.43 12.62
CA ILE A 47 48.78 -5.41 13.09
C ILE A 47 47.75 -4.70 13.96
N ARG A 48 48.18 -3.85 14.89
CA ARG A 48 47.23 -3.09 15.73
C ARG A 48 46.27 -2.23 14.91
N VAL A 49 46.76 -1.51 13.90
CA VAL A 49 45.93 -0.65 13.04
C VAL A 49 45.00 -1.47 12.15
N GLY A 50 45.48 -2.58 11.60
CA GLY A 50 44.65 -3.47 10.79
C GLY A 50 43.59 -4.20 11.62
N ASP A 51 43.92 -4.65 12.84
CA ASP A 51 42.96 -5.23 13.78
C ASP A 51 41.84 -4.22 14.09
N GLU A 52 42.20 -2.96 14.37
CA GLU A 52 41.27 -1.85 14.63
C GLU A 52 40.36 -1.59 13.42
N PHE A 53 40.91 -1.60 12.20
CA PHE A 53 40.14 -1.45 10.97
C PHE A 53 39.18 -2.62 10.72
N VAL A 54 39.65 -3.87 10.80
CA VAL A 54 38.83 -5.07 10.52
C VAL A 54 37.75 -5.25 11.59
N GLU A 55 38.05 -5.00 12.87
CA GLU A 55 37.07 -5.02 13.95
C GLU A 55 35.95 -4.00 13.69
N SER A 56 36.31 -2.76 13.38
CA SER A 56 35.35 -1.69 13.06
C SER A 56 34.53 -2.03 11.81
N ALA A 57 35.17 -2.60 10.79
CA ALA A 57 34.50 -3.00 9.56
C ALA A 57 33.46 -4.10 9.83
N LEU A 58 33.83 -5.17 10.53
CA LEU A 58 32.88 -6.23 10.92
C LEU A 58 31.79 -5.73 11.89
N ALA A 59 32.07 -4.73 12.72
CA ALA A 59 31.05 -4.08 13.54
C ALA A 59 30.11 -3.15 12.75
N ARG A 60 30.45 -2.87 11.48
CA ARG A 60 29.86 -1.84 10.61
C ARG A 60 29.97 -0.42 11.17
N GLU A 61 31.02 -0.16 11.94
CA GLU A 61 31.35 1.15 12.53
C GLU A 61 32.23 1.94 11.54
N ILE A 62 31.63 2.35 10.42
CA ILE A 62 32.36 2.93 9.27
C ILE A 62 33.13 4.20 9.62
N ASP A 63 32.63 5.00 10.57
CA ASP A 63 33.36 6.19 11.03
C ASP A 63 34.69 5.82 11.71
N ASP A 64 34.72 4.72 12.45
CA ASP A 64 35.94 4.23 13.11
C ASP A 64 36.91 3.59 12.10
N CYS A 65 36.40 2.98 11.02
CA CYS A 65 37.23 2.57 9.89
C CYS A 65 37.92 3.76 9.22
N ILE A 66 37.22 4.87 9.02
CA ILE A 66 37.76 6.07 8.37
C ILE A 66 38.88 6.68 9.21
N ASP A 67 38.74 6.70 10.53
CA ASP A 67 39.74 7.27 11.46
C ASP A 67 41.12 6.60 11.37
N VAL A 68 41.19 5.36 10.86
CA VAL A 68 42.44 4.61 10.66
C VAL A 68 42.88 4.48 9.20
N CYS A 69 42.18 5.16 8.28
CA CYS A 69 42.52 5.23 6.86
C CYS A 69 43.14 6.57 6.49
N ILE A 70 43.78 6.65 5.31
CA ILE A 70 44.20 7.92 4.74
C ILE A 70 42.98 8.70 4.23
N ASP A 71 42.91 9.97 4.60
CA ASP A 71 41.76 10.91 4.66
C ASP A 71 40.84 11.06 3.42
N ASP A 72 41.09 10.39 2.29
CA ASP A 72 40.25 10.48 1.08
C ASP A 72 39.73 9.12 0.55
N ASP A 73 40.38 7.99 0.88
CA ASP A 73 40.07 6.69 0.26
C ASP A 73 38.96 5.93 1.01
N ALA A 74 38.74 6.22 2.29
CA ALA A 74 37.72 5.54 3.10
C ALA A 74 36.27 6.00 2.82
N GLN A 75 36.09 7.05 2.01
CA GLN A 75 34.76 7.51 1.59
C GLN A 75 34.00 6.42 0.82
N ILE A 76 34.70 5.49 0.15
CA ILE A 76 34.11 4.34 -0.54
C ILE A 76 33.31 3.44 0.41
N LEU A 77 33.71 3.34 1.69
CA LEU A 77 33.02 2.57 2.72
C LEU A 77 31.73 3.26 3.19
N ARG A 78 31.67 4.60 3.17
CA ARG A 78 30.44 5.35 3.48
C ARG A 78 29.40 5.21 2.38
N ASP A 79 29.84 5.25 1.13
CA ASP A 79 28.94 5.08 -0.01
C ASP A 79 28.31 3.67 0.00
N TYR A 80 29.07 2.66 0.47
CA TYR A 80 28.59 1.29 0.69
C TYR A 80 27.49 1.20 1.76
N ASN A 81 27.64 1.90 2.89
CA ASN A 81 26.65 1.85 3.99
C ASN A 81 25.35 2.62 3.68
N ASN A 82 25.37 3.56 2.72
CA ASN A 82 24.24 4.44 2.38
C ASN A 82 23.28 3.86 1.31
N GLY A 83 23.21 2.54 1.14
CA GLY A 83 22.21 1.92 0.25
C GLY A 83 22.65 1.63 -1.18
N THR A 84 23.96 1.55 -1.47
CA THR A 84 24.45 1.08 -2.78
C THR A 84 24.57 -0.46 -2.88
N LEU A 85 24.21 -1.19 -1.83
CA LEU A 85 23.91 -2.61 -1.91
C LEU A 85 22.58 -2.79 -2.64
N ILE A 86 22.66 -2.97 -3.96
CA ILE A 86 21.49 -3.07 -4.84
C ILE A 86 20.77 -4.44 -4.68
N THR A 87 21.29 -5.36 -3.87
CA THR A 87 20.87 -6.78 -3.97
C THR A 87 20.73 -7.56 -2.66
N VAL A 88 20.91 -6.96 -1.46
CA VAL A 88 20.95 -7.77 -0.21
C VAL A 88 20.05 -7.21 0.87
N ASP A 89 19.27 -8.11 1.47
CA ASP A 89 18.60 -7.87 2.75
C ASP A 89 19.66 -7.63 3.84
N TYR A 90 19.73 -6.40 4.36
CA TYR A 90 20.71 -6.00 5.35
C TYR A 90 20.71 -6.88 6.61
N GLU A 91 19.59 -7.52 6.94
CA GLU A 91 19.51 -8.42 8.10
C GLU A 91 20.27 -9.73 7.85
N ILE A 92 20.25 -10.25 6.62
CA ILE A 92 21.03 -11.43 6.23
C ILE A 92 22.52 -11.12 6.30
N LEU A 93 22.92 -9.98 5.74
CA LEU A 93 24.32 -9.53 5.79
C LEU A 93 24.79 -9.37 7.23
N ASP A 94 23.96 -8.76 8.09
CA ASP A 94 24.27 -8.59 9.51
C ASP A 94 24.39 -9.94 10.22
N ALA A 95 23.53 -10.90 9.93
CA ALA A 95 23.60 -12.24 10.52
C ALA A 95 24.88 -13.00 10.13
N ILE A 96 25.31 -12.87 8.86
CA ILE A 96 26.58 -13.47 8.40
C ILE A 96 27.78 -12.82 9.12
N ILE A 97 27.78 -11.49 9.24
CA ILE A 97 28.91 -10.76 9.81
C ILE A 97 28.95 -10.85 11.35
N GLU A 98 27.80 -10.98 12.04
CA GLU A 98 27.73 -11.01 13.51
C GLU A 98 28.58 -12.12 14.14
N ASN A 99 28.69 -13.25 13.45
CA ASN A 99 29.50 -14.40 13.88
C ASN A 99 30.86 -14.49 13.18
N ALA A 100 31.26 -13.44 12.47
CA ALA A 100 32.56 -13.38 11.83
C ALA A 100 33.68 -13.33 12.88
N THR A 101 34.78 -14.00 12.57
CA THR A 101 36.05 -13.90 13.30
C THR A 101 37.15 -13.52 12.33
N PHE A 102 38.23 -12.94 12.83
CA PHE A 102 39.37 -12.59 11.99
C PHE A 102 40.70 -12.85 12.70
N GLU A 103 41.75 -13.11 11.91
CA GLU A 103 43.13 -13.13 12.37
C GLU A 103 44.09 -12.58 11.30
N ALA A 104 45.08 -11.79 11.74
CA ALA A 104 46.19 -11.38 10.89
C ALA A 104 47.14 -12.56 10.63
N ASP A 105 47.47 -12.85 9.38
CA ASP A 105 48.59 -13.76 9.08
C ASP A 105 49.91 -13.04 9.38
N GLU A 106 50.39 -13.22 10.60
CA GLU A 106 51.67 -12.70 11.06
C GLU A 106 52.86 -13.00 10.11
N LYS A 107 52.78 -14.03 9.26
CA LYS A 107 53.85 -14.36 8.30
C LYS A 107 53.77 -13.56 7.01
N SER A 108 52.60 -13.07 6.63
CA SER A 108 52.41 -12.18 5.47
C SER A 108 52.83 -10.74 5.79
N ALA A 109 52.83 -10.39 7.09
CA ALA A 109 53.14 -9.04 7.54
C ALA A 109 54.55 -8.55 7.15
N ASP A 110 54.60 -7.58 6.24
CA ASP A 110 55.81 -6.89 5.80
C ASP A 110 55.65 -5.38 6.00
N CYS A 111 56.06 -4.87 7.16
CA CYS A 111 55.93 -3.45 7.50
C CYS A 111 57.30 -2.80 7.79
N SER A 112 57.56 -1.67 7.14
CA SER A 112 58.84 -0.96 7.25
C SER A 112 58.66 0.56 7.32
N LYS A 113 58.82 1.15 8.52
CA LYS A 113 58.90 2.63 8.69
C LYS A 113 59.97 3.29 7.83
N LYS A 114 60.99 2.53 7.41
CA LYS A 114 62.05 3.05 6.55
C LYS A 114 61.55 3.25 5.12
N ASP A 115 60.75 2.32 4.64
CA ASP A 115 60.21 2.35 3.28
C ASP A 115 58.86 3.07 3.22
N GLY A 116 58.24 3.32 4.39
CA GLY A 116 57.02 4.10 4.55
C GLY A 116 55.75 3.33 4.22
N VAL A 117 55.86 2.03 3.99
CA VAL A 117 54.77 1.17 3.51
C VAL A 117 54.74 -0.15 4.27
N GLY A 118 53.58 -0.79 4.27
CA GLY A 118 53.40 -2.14 4.81
C GLY A 118 52.25 -2.91 4.16
N SER A 119 52.21 -4.22 4.37
CA SER A 119 51.09 -5.07 3.95
C SER A 119 50.88 -6.24 4.91
N ILE A 120 49.62 -6.62 5.17
CA ILE A 120 49.24 -7.76 6.01
C ILE A 120 48.00 -8.43 5.40
N ASP A 121 48.05 -9.76 5.23
CA ASP A 121 46.86 -10.56 4.90
C ASP A 121 46.06 -10.86 6.18
N TYR A 122 44.76 -10.59 6.13
CA TYR A 122 43.78 -10.95 7.15
C TYR A 122 42.93 -12.11 6.66
N ILE A 123 42.76 -13.11 7.52
CA ILE A 123 41.85 -14.24 7.29
C ILE A 123 40.58 -13.94 8.08
N ILE A 124 39.49 -13.75 7.38
CA ILE A 124 38.16 -13.50 7.94
C ILE A 124 37.34 -14.76 7.76
N SER A 125 36.90 -15.37 8.85
CA SER A 125 36.07 -16.57 8.86
C SER A 125 34.64 -16.19 9.22
N VAL A 126 33.69 -16.44 8.33
CA VAL A 126 32.25 -16.26 8.55
C VAL A 126 31.55 -17.62 8.59
N PRO A 127 30.35 -17.74 9.17
CA PRO A 127 29.52 -18.93 9.00
C PRO A 127 29.34 -19.28 7.52
N ASP A 128 29.37 -20.58 7.19
CA ASP A 128 29.15 -21.02 5.81
C ASP A 128 27.67 -20.88 5.44
N PHE A 129 27.33 -19.70 4.91
CA PHE A 129 25.97 -19.37 4.48
C PHE A 129 25.50 -20.17 3.27
N GLU A 130 26.41 -20.70 2.44
CA GLU A 130 26.03 -21.60 1.34
C GLU A 130 25.57 -22.95 1.91
N ALA A 131 26.28 -23.47 2.92
CA ALA A 131 25.86 -24.67 3.63
C ALA A 131 24.55 -24.46 4.40
N ALA A 132 24.32 -23.27 4.97
CA ALA A 132 23.05 -22.93 5.61
C ALA A 132 21.88 -22.89 4.59
N MET A 133 22.11 -22.37 3.37
CA MET A 133 21.11 -22.41 2.30
C MET A 133 20.84 -23.82 1.78
N ASP A 134 21.84 -24.70 1.76
CA ASP A 134 21.68 -26.11 1.37
C ASP A 134 20.75 -26.90 2.32
N GLU A 135 20.46 -26.36 3.52
CA GLU A 135 19.43 -26.91 4.42
C GLU A 135 18.00 -26.56 4.00
N GLU A 136 17.82 -25.79 2.92
CA GLU A 136 16.54 -25.35 2.34
C GLU A 136 15.66 -24.60 3.37
N PRO A 137 16.12 -23.47 3.93
CA PRO A 137 15.33 -22.67 4.85
C PRO A 137 14.03 -22.18 4.20
N GLU A 138 12.92 -22.24 4.94
CA GLU A 138 11.59 -21.82 4.49
C GLU A 138 11.46 -20.29 4.40
N ASP A 139 12.17 -19.58 5.28
CA ASP A 139 12.15 -18.13 5.38
C ASP A 139 13.49 -17.56 5.90
N LYS A 140 13.56 -16.23 5.98
CA LYS A 140 14.75 -15.50 6.44
C LYS A 140 15.10 -15.82 7.89
N ASP A 141 14.11 -15.94 8.77
CA ASP A 141 14.33 -16.16 10.20
C ASP A 141 14.92 -17.56 10.45
N GLU A 142 14.40 -18.58 9.77
CA GLU A 142 14.95 -19.93 9.79
C GLU A 142 16.37 -19.97 9.25
N PHE A 143 16.65 -19.26 8.15
CA PHE A 143 18.01 -19.15 7.65
C PHE A 143 18.98 -18.55 8.67
N ILE A 144 18.60 -17.47 9.35
CA ILE A 144 19.42 -16.84 10.41
C ILE A 144 19.64 -17.82 11.57
N ASP A 145 18.62 -18.59 11.96
CA ASP A 145 18.71 -19.61 13.00
C ASP A 145 19.66 -20.76 12.60
N ILE A 146 19.59 -21.23 11.35
CA ILE A 146 20.53 -22.24 10.82
C ILE A 146 21.95 -21.69 10.81
N LEU A 147 22.12 -20.46 10.30
CA LEU A 147 23.41 -19.79 10.23
C LEU A 147 24.04 -19.59 11.61
N ALA A 148 23.27 -19.29 12.64
CA ALA A 148 23.76 -19.16 14.02
C ALA A 148 24.21 -20.50 14.63
N ASN A 149 23.74 -21.62 14.10
CA ASN A 149 24.06 -22.96 14.60
C ASN A 149 25.04 -23.75 13.72
N THR A 150 25.41 -23.23 12.54
CA THR A 150 26.38 -23.89 11.66
C THR A 150 27.77 -23.87 12.28
N GLU A 151 28.43 -25.04 12.30
CA GLU A 151 29.83 -25.15 12.72
C GLU A 151 30.80 -24.94 11.55
N GLU A 152 30.30 -24.98 10.31
CA GLU A 152 31.11 -24.81 9.11
C GLU A 152 31.34 -23.31 8.85
N THR A 153 32.57 -22.97 8.48
CA THR A 153 32.97 -21.59 8.24
C THR A 153 33.61 -21.44 6.87
N LYS A 154 33.33 -20.32 6.20
CA LYS A 154 33.98 -19.92 4.96
C LYS A 154 35.03 -18.84 5.26
N GLU A 155 36.22 -19.02 4.70
CA GLU A 155 37.35 -18.11 4.90
C GLU A 155 37.52 -17.18 3.69
N TYR A 156 37.69 -15.90 3.99
CA TYR A 156 38.02 -14.84 3.05
C TYR A 156 39.38 -14.27 3.41
N ILE A 157 40.24 -14.06 2.42
CA ILE A 157 41.56 -13.46 2.62
C ILE A 157 41.53 -12.06 2.03
N VAL A 158 41.82 -11.06 2.85
CA VAL A 158 41.91 -9.66 2.45
C VAL A 158 43.33 -9.17 2.74
N THR A 159 44.00 -8.58 1.75
CA THR A 159 45.32 -7.95 1.95
C THR A 159 45.11 -6.48 2.28
N LEU A 160 45.48 -6.06 3.48
CA LEU A 160 45.52 -4.65 3.86
C LEU A 160 46.90 -4.07 3.59
N GLU A 161 46.93 -2.95 2.89
CA GLU A 161 48.11 -2.11 2.65
C GLU A 161 48.12 -0.92 3.61
N PHE A 162 49.33 -0.58 4.07
CA PHE A 162 49.56 0.44 5.09
C PHE A 162 50.52 1.49 4.56
N GLU A 163 50.28 2.76 4.90
CA GLU A 163 51.21 3.86 4.69
C GLU A 163 51.59 4.49 6.03
N PHE A 164 52.86 4.85 6.18
CA PHE A 164 53.38 5.52 7.37
C PHE A 164 53.41 7.04 7.16
N ASP A 165 52.49 7.77 7.77
CA ASP A 165 52.39 9.23 7.70
C ASP A 165 52.33 9.87 9.09
N ASP A 166 52.93 11.05 9.25
CA ASP A 166 52.94 11.83 10.50
C ASP A 166 53.24 11.02 11.81
N GLU A 167 54.15 10.05 11.70
CA GLU A 167 54.59 9.13 12.77
C GLU A 167 53.62 7.98 13.12
N GLU A 168 52.54 7.82 12.38
CA GLU A 168 51.49 6.81 12.56
C GLU A 168 51.29 5.96 11.28
N TRP A 169 50.60 4.83 11.40
CA TRP A 169 50.28 3.95 10.28
C TRP A 169 48.80 4.08 9.95
N PHE A 170 48.48 4.12 8.68
CA PHE A 170 47.11 4.22 8.17
C PHE A 170 46.87 3.17 7.08
N ILE A 171 45.63 2.73 6.93
CA ILE A 171 45.21 1.87 5.81
C ILE A 171 45.12 2.70 4.53
N SER A 172 45.75 2.22 3.46
CA SER A 172 45.82 2.91 2.16
C SER A 172 44.95 2.27 1.07
N ASN A 173 44.32 1.12 1.32
CA ASN A 173 43.51 0.38 0.35
C ASN A 173 42.16 -0.11 0.92
N PRO A 174 41.33 0.73 1.57
CA PRO A 174 40.05 0.29 2.12
C PRO A 174 39.08 -0.28 1.06
N GLU A 175 39.28 0.08 -0.22
CA GLU A 175 38.53 -0.49 -1.35
C GLU A 175 38.73 -2.00 -1.51
N ASP A 176 39.93 -2.52 -1.22
CA ASP A 176 40.22 -3.94 -1.33
C ASP A 176 39.42 -4.73 -0.29
N PHE A 177 39.22 -4.20 0.92
CA PHE A 177 38.34 -4.84 1.89
C PHE A 177 36.89 -4.93 1.39
N LYS A 178 36.42 -3.86 0.73
CA LYS A 178 35.10 -3.87 0.12
C LYS A 178 34.99 -4.96 -0.95
N GLU A 179 35.90 -4.97 -1.92
CA GLU A 179 35.85 -5.92 -3.03
C GLU A 179 36.11 -7.37 -2.59
N ASP A 180 37.05 -7.58 -1.68
CA ASP A 180 37.49 -8.93 -1.30
C ASP A 180 36.65 -9.60 -0.22
N PHE A 181 35.93 -8.83 0.59
CA PHE A 181 35.06 -9.35 1.64
C PHE A 181 33.61 -8.96 1.41
N TYR A 182 33.29 -7.67 1.52
CA TYR A 182 31.92 -7.19 1.50
C TYR A 182 31.16 -7.59 0.24
N ASP A 183 31.70 -7.32 -0.94
CA ASP A 183 31.06 -7.65 -2.21
C ASP A 183 30.82 -9.16 -2.33
N LYS A 184 31.73 -10.00 -1.84
CA LYS A 184 31.60 -11.48 -1.90
C LYS A 184 30.64 -12.07 -0.89
N VAL A 185 30.45 -11.41 0.25
CA VAL A 185 29.48 -11.84 1.26
C VAL A 185 28.10 -11.31 0.91
N SER A 186 28.01 -10.13 0.28
CA SER A 186 26.76 -9.55 -0.17
C SER A 186 26.23 -10.18 -1.46
N ASP A 187 27.08 -10.43 -2.46
CA ASP A 187 26.68 -11.03 -3.74
C ASP A 187 26.55 -12.56 -3.61
N ASN A 188 25.65 -13.01 -2.73
CA ASN A 188 25.49 -14.41 -2.33
C ASN A 188 24.27 -15.11 -2.98
N ASP A 189 23.55 -14.42 -3.86
CA ASP A 189 22.30 -14.88 -4.51
C ASP A 189 21.19 -15.33 -3.51
N ILE A 190 21.31 -15.02 -2.22
CA ILE A 190 20.29 -15.33 -1.21
C ILE A 190 19.20 -14.28 -1.28
N GLN A 191 18.03 -14.68 -1.74
CA GLN A 191 16.85 -13.83 -1.82
C GLN A 191 15.69 -14.51 -1.09
N PHE A 192 15.27 -13.91 0.02
CA PHE A 192 13.96 -14.19 0.61
C PHE A 192 12.98 -13.16 0.08
N VAL A 193 11.82 -13.63 -0.33
CA VAL A 193 10.77 -12.76 -0.87
C VAL A 193 10.14 -12.03 0.30
N ASN A 194 10.22 -10.70 0.33
CA ASN A 194 9.43 -9.88 1.25
C ASN A 194 8.08 -9.58 0.59
N TYR A 195 7.06 -10.38 0.90
CA TYR A 195 5.74 -10.23 0.27
C TYR A 195 5.07 -8.89 0.60
N GLU A 196 5.30 -8.31 1.79
CA GLU A 196 4.74 -6.99 2.14
C GLU A 196 5.23 -5.88 1.20
N GLU A 197 6.49 -5.96 0.76
CA GLU A 197 7.07 -4.99 -0.20
C GLU A 197 6.65 -5.26 -1.65
N LEU A 198 6.09 -6.43 -1.95
CA LEU A 198 5.59 -6.77 -3.28
C LEU A 198 4.13 -6.41 -3.50
N VAL A 199 3.34 -6.28 -2.43
CA VAL A 199 1.92 -5.97 -2.51
C VAL A 199 1.70 -4.46 -2.53
N ASN A 200 1.15 -3.95 -3.63
CA ASN A 200 0.76 -2.55 -3.77
C ASN A 200 -0.57 -2.28 -3.06
N CYS A 201 -1.59 -3.07 -3.36
CA CYS A 201 -2.90 -2.99 -2.73
C CYS A 201 -3.67 -4.31 -2.81
N VAL A 202 -4.74 -4.39 -2.03
CA VAL A 202 -5.71 -5.49 -1.99
C VAL A 202 -7.09 -4.89 -2.26
N ALA A 203 -7.87 -5.48 -3.16
CA ALA A 203 -9.16 -4.93 -3.57
C ALA A 203 -10.19 -6.01 -3.89
N TRP A 204 -11.43 -5.82 -3.42
CA TRP A 204 -12.56 -6.66 -3.79
C TRP A 204 -13.08 -6.30 -5.18
N TYR A 205 -13.24 -7.30 -6.03
CA TYR A 205 -13.84 -7.12 -7.37
C TYR A 205 -15.30 -7.53 -7.41
N ASN A 206 -15.66 -8.52 -6.61
CA ASN A 206 -17.03 -8.97 -6.42
C ASN A 206 -17.24 -9.24 -4.93
N ASP A 207 -18.35 -8.76 -4.40
CA ASP A 207 -18.70 -8.79 -2.99
C ASP A 207 -20.17 -9.19 -2.75
N SER A 208 -20.68 -10.07 -3.60
CA SER A 208 -22.08 -10.49 -3.56
C SER A 208 -22.28 -11.86 -2.89
N ASN A 209 -23.52 -12.16 -2.52
CA ASN A 209 -23.87 -13.52 -2.05
C ASN A 209 -23.76 -14.60 -3.16
N GLU A 210 -23.54 -14.22 -4.43
CA GLU A 210 -23.31 -15.17 -5.54
C GLU A 210 -21.84 -15.56 -5.70
N GLY A 211 -20.95 -14.81 -5.07
CA GLY A 211 -19.52 -15.08 -5.03
C GLY A 211 -18.77 -13.83 -4.59
N ILE A 212 -17.63 -14.05 -3.97
CA ILE A 212 -16.69 -12.99 -3.59
C ILE A 212 -15.37 -13.22 -4.31
N GLU A 213 -14.68 -12.14 -4.66
CA GLU A 213 -13.42 -12.18 -5.38
C GLU A 213 -12.47 -11.10 -4.87
N LEU A 214 -11.29 -11.51 -4.42
CA LEU A 214 -10.25 -10.64 -3.89
C LEU A 214 -9.03 -10.65 -4.80
N TYR A 215 -8.54 -9.46 -5.14
CA TYR A 215 -7.31 -9.25 -5.88
C TYR A 215 -6.17 -8.76 -5.00
N ILE A 216 -4.97 -9.24 -5.28
CA ILE A 216 -3.72 -8.63 -4.83
C ILE A 216 -3.05 -8.02 -6.06
N VAL A 217 -2.76 -6.72 -6.01
CA VAL A 217 -2.00 -6.01 -7.04
C VAL A 217 -0.54 -5.97 -6.63
N ALA A 218 0.35 -6.44 -7.50
CA ALA A 218 1.78 -6.47 -7.26
C ALA A 218 2.48 -5.17 -7.72
N ILE A 219 3.54 -4.78 -7.04
CA ILE A 219 4.44 -3.69 -7.48
C ILE A 219 5.27 -4.12 -8.69
N ASP A 220 5.68 -5.40 -8.73
CA ASP A 220 6.44 -5.99 -9.83
C ASP A 220 5.53 -6.88 -10.69
N GLU A 221 5.28 -6.46 -11.93
CA GLU A 221 4.42 -7.17 -12.89
C GLU A 221 5.02 -8.49 -13.40
N ASP A 222 6.33 -8.66 -13.25
CA ASP A 222 7.06 -9.87 -13.69
C ASP A 222 7.22 -10.90 -12.55
N PHE A 223 6.82 -10.57 -11.32
CA PHE A 223 6.91 -11.50 -10.19
C PHE A 223 5.96 -12.70 -10.36
N VAL A 224 6.45 -13.89 -10.01
CA VAL A 224 5.68 -15.14 -10.07
C VAL A 224 5.29 -15.54 -8.65
N PHE A 225 4.01 -15.48 -8.33
CA PHE A 225 3.47 -15.92 -7.06
C PHE A 225 3.21 -17.42 -7.07
N GLU A 226 3.73 -18.12 -6.07
CA GLU A 226 3.33 -19.47 -5.72
C GLU A 226 2.57 -19.40 -4.39
N PHE A 227 1.26 -19.65 -4.43
CA PHE A 227 0.38 -19.32 -3.31
C PHE A 227 -0.79 -20.28 -3.16
N TYR A 228 -1.45 -20.24 -2.01
CA TYR A 228 -2.81 -20.74 -1.82
C TYR A 228 -3.59 -19.69 -1.05
N TYR A 229 -4.92 -19.82 -0.97
CA TYR A 229 -5.72 -18.92 -0.16
C TYR A 229 -6.69 -19.66 0.75
N VAL A 230 -7.03 -19.03 1.86
CA VAL A 230 -7.96 -19.51 2.87
C VAL A 230 -9.11 -18.54 2.97
N VAL A 231 -10.33 -19.08 3.03
CA VAL A 231 -11.55 -18.30 3.26
C VAL A 231 -12.08 -18.62 4.65
N THR A 232 -12.24 -17.58 5.45
CA THR A 232 -12.80 -17.66 6.81
C THR A 232 -14.16 -16.98 6.83
N TYR A 233 -15.17 -17.65 7.39
CA TYR A 233 -16.50 -17.10 7.62
C TYR A 233 -16.74 -16.96 9.13
N ASN A 234 -17.00 -15.74 9.62
CA ASN A 234 -17.28 -15.44 11.03
C ASN A 234 -16.27 -16.03 12.04
N THR A 235 -15.01 -16.22 11.65
CA THR A 235 -13.88 -16.90 12.36
C THR A 235 -13.64 -18.38 12.08
N GLU A 236 -14.49 -19.08 11.32
CA GLU A 236 -14.26 -20.48 10.94
C GLU A 236 -13.73 -20.59 9.51
N VAL A 237 -12.65 -21.34 9.31
CA VAL A 237 -12.16 -21.67 7.96
C VAL A 237 -13.20 -22.54 7.25
N VAL A 238 -13.75 -22.03 6.15
CA VAL A 238 -14.76 -22.71 5.33
C VAL A 238 -14.19 -23.26 4.03
N TYR A 239 -13.04 -22.73 3.59
CA TYR A 239 -12.38 -23.17 2.37
C TYR A 239 -10.87 -22.92 2.42
N THR A 240 -10.12 -23.82 1.80
CA THR A 240 -8.68 -23.69 1.51
C THR A 240 -8.49 -24.13 0.08
N SER A 241 -7.89 -23.29 -0.74
CA SER A 241 -7.61 -23.62 -2.14
C SER A 241 -6.52 -24.68 -2.25
N ASP A 242 -6.42 -25.31 -3.42
CA ASP A 242 -5.18 -25.98 -3.81
C ASP A 242 -4.07 -24.92 -4.04
N SER A 243 -2.81 -25.35 -4.06
CA SER A 243 -1.68 -24.49 -4.44
C SER A 243 -1.79 -24.04 -5.90
N GLN A 244 -1.48 -22.77 -6.14
CA GLN A 244 -1.53 -22.10 -7.43
C GLN A 244 -0.18 -21.45 -7.73
N THR A 245 0.09 -21.26 -9.02
CA THR A 245 1.25 -20.50 -9.51
C THR A 245 0.75 -19.55 -10.58
N GLU A 246 0.95 -18.25 -10.36
CA GLU A 246 0.46 -17.20 -11.25
C GLU A 246 1.49 -16.07 -11.38
N SER A 247 1.44 -15.35 -12.49
CA SER A 247 2.33 -14.23 -12.77
C SER A 247 1.54 -13.12 -13.44
N GLY A 248 1.80 -11.88 -13.06
CA GLY A 248 1.19 -10.71 -13.68
C GLY A 248 0.99 -9.56 -12.70
N TYR A 249 0.34 -8.51 -13.18
CA TYR A 249 0.04 -7.31 -12.41
C TYR A 249 -0.83 -7.57 -11.16
N TYR A 250 -1.64 -8.64 -11.18
CA TYR A 250 -2.43 -9.08 -10.05
C TYR A 250 -2.55 -10.60 -10.00
N ILE A 251 -2.87 -11.12 -8.82
CA ILE A 251 -3.35 -12.49 -8.60
C ILE A 251 -4.74 -12.45 -7.96
N GLU A 252 -5.53 -13.49 -8.18
CA GLU A 252 -6.93 -13.54 -7.77
C GLU A 252 -7.31 -14.74 -6.91
N ALA A 253 -8.26 -14.53 -6.00
CA ALA A 253 -8.93 -15.57 -5.24
C ALA A 253 -10.44 -15.39 -5.35
N SER A 254 -11.11 -16.37 -5.94
CA SER A 254 -12.58 -16.38 -6.07
C SER A 254 -13.20 -17.45 -5.18
N PHE A 255 -14.23 -17.08 -4.42
CA PHE A 255 -14.97 -17.99 -3.57
C PHE A 255 -16.46 -17.93 -3.86
N THR A 256 -17.06 -19.07 -4.22
CA THR A 256 -18.46 -19.15 -4.68
C THR A 256 -19.30 -20.07 -3.80
N PRO A 257 -20.64 -19.90 -3.78
CA PRO A 257 -21.56 -20.78 -3.04
C PRO A 257 -21.40 -22.27 -3.37
N GLU A 258 -21.06 -22.60 -4.62
CA GLU A 258 -20.84 -23.98 -5.06
C GLU A 258 -19.72 -24.67 -4.26
N MET A 259 -18.68 -23.92 -3.85
CA MET A 259 -17.55 -24.45 -3.08
C MET A 259 -17.95 -24.95 -1.69
N ILE A 260 -19.04 -24.42 -1.13
CA ILE A 260 -19.63 -24.85 0.15
C ILE A 260 -20.97 -25.58 -0.01
N ASN A 261 -21.33 -25.98 -1.23
CA ASN A 261 -22.61 -26.60 -1.57
C ASN A 261 -23.82 -25.78 -1.10
N ALA A 262 -23.76 -24.46 -1.26
CA ALA A 262 -24.85 -23.55 -0.98
C ALA A 262 -25.39 -22.94 -2.30
N ASP A 263 -26.63 -22.46 -2.26
CA ASP A 263 -27.20 -21.69 -3.38
C ASP A 263 -26.71 -20.24 -3.36
N TYR A 264 -26.40 -19.71 -2.17
CA TYR A 264 -25.84 -18.38 -1.91
C TYR A 264 -24.90 -18.43 -0.71
N LEU A 265 -23.93 -17.52 -0.66
CA LEU A 265 -23.11 -17.29 0.52
C LEU A 265 -24.01 -16.74 1.66
N PRO A 266 -23.97 -17.33 2.87
CA PRO A 266 -24.66 -16.78 4.03
C PRO A 266 -24.27 -15.33 4.35
N ALA A 267 -25.15 -14.57 5.00
CA ALA A 267 -24.78 -13.28 5.58
C ALA A 267 -23.68 -13.44 6.64
N GLY A 268 -22.80 -12.45 6.74
CA GLY A 268 -21.76 -12.37 7.76
C GLY A 268 -20.41 -11.96 7.20
N SER A 269 -19.41 -12.01 8.07
CA SER A 269 -18.05 -11.60 7.75
C SER A 269 -17.30 -12.70 7.01
N TYR A 270 -16.72 -12.36 5.86
CA TYR A 270 -15.81 -13.19 5.10
C TYR A 270 -14.43 -12.56 5.08
N THR A 271 -13.39 -13.37 5.27
CA THR A 271 -11.99 -12.97 5.10
C THR A 271 -11.35 -13.91 4.09
N ILE A 272 -10.67 -13.35 3.08
CA ILE A 272 -9.77 -14.10 2.22
C ILE A 272 -8.34 -13.73 2.60
N THR A 273 -7.50 -14.74 2.82
CA THR A 273 -6.09 -14.60 3.14
C THR A 273 -5.27 -15.41 2.15
N PHE A 274 -4.32 -14.76 1.47
CA PHE A 274 -3.35 -15.40 0.59
C PHE A 274 -2.11 -15.78 1.41
N TYR A 275 -1.62 -16.98 1.18
CA TYR A 275 -0.42 -17.52 1.79
C TYR A 275 0.55 -17.98 0.71
N ALA A 276 1.84 -17.75 0.92
CA ALA A 276 2.89 -18.42 0.18
C ALA A 276 2.93 -19.92 0.53
N LEU A 277 3.65 -20.71 -0.25
CA LEU A 277 3.70 -22.17 -0.04
C LEU A 277 4.46 -22.58 1.25
N ASN A 278 5.20 -21.66 1.86
CA ASN A 278 5.82 -21.79 3.18
C ASN A 278 4.90 -21.32 4.34
N ASP A 279 3.60 -21.15 4.08
CA ASP A 279 2.59 -20.67 5.05
C ASP A 279 2.79 -19.22 5.54
N GLU A 280 3.69 -18.44 4.93
CA GLU A 280 3.80 -17.00 5.17
C GLU A 280 2.60 -16.26 4.57
N GLN A 281 2.00 -15.34 5.32
CA GLN A 281 0.87 -14.55 4.84
C GLN A 281 1.35 -13.50 3.83
N ILE A 282 0.81 -13.53 2.61
CA ILE A 282 1.09 -12.54 1.57
C ILE A 282 0.24 -11.29 1.79
N ALA A 283 -1.09 -11.47 1.85
CA ALA A 283 -2.04 -10.40 2.11
C ALA A 283 -3.40 -10.95 2.57
N SER A 284 -4.23 -10.09 3.16
CA SER A 284 -5.59 -10.47 3.56
C SER A 284 -6.51 -9.26 3.55
N ASP A 285 -7.78 -9.48 3.26
CA ASP A 285 -8.83 -8.50 3.50
C ASP A 285 -10.16 -9.17 3.86
N SER A 286 -11.10 -8.40 4.39
CA SER A 286 -12.41 -8.86 4.85
C SER A 286 -13.56 -8.02 4.33
N ILE A 287 -14.72 -8.65 4.17
CA ILE A 287 -15.97 -8.02 3.76
C ILE A 287 -17.15 -8.55 4.57
N GLU A 288 -18.20 -7.75 4.72
CA GLU A 288 -19.45 -8.15 5.39
C GLU A 288 -20.55 -8.33 4.35
N LEU A 289 -21.05 -9.56 4.19
CA LEU A 289 -22.17 -9.84 3.29
C LEU A 289 -23.51 -9.68 4.02
N GLY A 290 -24.46 -9.03 3.34
CA GLY A 290 -25.85 -8.96 3.77
C GLY A 290 -26.61 -10.30 3.66
N GLU A 291 -27.86 -10.30 4.10
CA GLU A 291 -28.78 -11.43 3.90
C GLU A 291 -28.93 -11.73 2.41
N PRO A 292 -28.73 -13.00 1.99
CA PRO A 292 -28.90 -13.36 0.59
C PRO A 292 -30.34 -13.07 0.17
N PRO A 293 -30.57 -12.72 -1.10
CA PRO A 293 -31.91 -12.43 -1.59
C PRO A 293 -32.85 -13.60 -1.27
N LEU A 294 -34.02 -13.29 -0.70
CA LEU A 294 -35.02 -14.30 -0.37
C LEU A 294 -35.28 -15.16 -1.61
N SER A 295 -34.99 -16.47 -1.52
CA SER A 295 -35.23 -17.40 -2.62
C SER A 295 -36.73 -17.49 -2.93
N GLY A 296 -37.13 -16.67 -3.89
CA GLY A 296 -38.46 -16.56 -4.44
C GLY A 296 -38.32 -15.74 -5.70
N ASN A 297 -39.00 -16.17 -6.78
CA ASN A 297 -39.13 -15.32 -7.96
C ASN A 297 -39.58 -13.94 -7.48
N ILE A 298 -38.85 -12.88 -7.78
CA ILE A 298 -39.13 -11.53 -7.23
C ILE A 298 -40.57 -11.08 -7.58
N ASN A 299 -41.14 -11.62 -8.68
CA ASN A 299 -42.55 -11.49 -9.06
C ASN A 299 -43.55 -12.10 -8.05
N GLN A 300 -43.09 -12.89 -7.08
CA GLN A 300 -43.88 -13.45 -5.98
C GLN A 300 -43.69 -12.71 -4.66
N ILE A 301 -42.61 -11.95 -4.49
CA ILE A 301 -42.31 -11.18 -3.28
C ILE A 301 -42.96 -9.79 -3.37
N VAL A 302 -43.04 -9.21 -4.57
CA VAL A 302 -43.81 -7.98 -4.85
C VAL A 302 -45.31 -8.31 -4.90
N THR A 303 -45.93 -8.53 -3.75
CA THR A 303 -47.38 -8.81 -3.68
C THR A 303 -48.25 -7.57 -3.52
N ASN A 304 -47.70 -6.35 -3.47
CA ASN A 304 -48.48 -5.11 -3.31
C ASN A 304 -47.84 -3.83 -3.91
N GLY A 305 -46.88 -3.93 -4.85
CA GLY A 305 -46.34 -2.73 -5.53
C GLY A 305 -45.52 -1.76 -4.66
N ASP A 306 -45.09 -2.20 -3.47
CA ASP A 306 -44.15 -1.45 -2.63
C ASP A 306 -42.72 -1.85 -3.00
N TYR A 307 -42.01 -0.93 -3.64
CA TYR A 307 -40.68 -1.12 -4.21
C TYR A 307 -39.61 -0.30 -3.48
N SER A 308 -39.98 0.50 -2.47
CA SER A 308 -39.08 1.49 -1.88
C SER A 308 -37.88 0.86 -1.14
N ALA A 309 -38.00 -0.40 -0.71
CA ALA A 309 -36.93 -1.14 -0.04
C ALA A 309 -35.84 -1.66 -1.01
N TYR A 310 -36.00 -1.42 -2.31
CA TYR A 310 -35.14 -1.97 -3.36
C TYR A 310 -34.50 -0.89 -4.23
N ILE A 311 -34.44 0.37 -3.78
CA ILE A 311 -33.88 1.49 -4.54
C ILE A 311 -32.61 1.95 -3.83
N ASP A 312 -31.49 1.89 -4.54
CA ASP A 312 -30.17 2.20 -4.02
C ASP A 312 -29.80 3.65 -4.31
N GLN A 313 -29.91 4.01 -5.59
CA GLN A 313 -29.45 5.27 -6.10
C GLN A 313 -30.50 5.91 -7.01
N LEU A 314 -30.55 7.24 -6.95
CA LEU A 314 -31.35 8.09 -7.81
C LEU A 314 -30.42 9.02 -8.56
N ASN A 315 -30.21 8.75 -9.84
CA ASN A 315 -29.30 9.53 -10.66
C ASN A 315 -30.10 10.41 -11.61
N TRP A 316 -30.00 11.72 -11.41
CA TRP A 316 -30.41 12.68 -12.43
C TRP A 316 -29.40 12.66 -13.55
N LEU A 317 -29.89 12.64 -14.78
CA LEU A 317 -29.14 13.08 -15.93
C LEU A 317 -29.92 14.22 -16.57
N ILE A 318 -29.33 15.42 -16.61
CA ILE A 318 -29.79 16.43 -17.55
C ILE A 318 -29.17 16.07 -18.90
N SER A 319 -29.84 15.17 -19.62
CA SER A 319 -29.44 14.75 -20.96
C SER A 319 -29.74 15.89 -21.94
N THR A 320 -28.89 16.92 -21.95
CA THR A 320 -28.96 18.14 -22.77
C THR A 320 -30.19 19.04 -22.48
N ASP A 321 -30.26 20.22 -23.10
CA ASP A 321 -31.42 21.15 -23.07
C ASP A 321 -32.79 20.53 -23.46
N SER A 322 -32.86 19.22 -23.68
CA SER A 322 -33.98 18.52 -24.32
C SER A 322 -34.74 17.55 -23.43
N CYS A 323 -34.21 17.06 -22.30
CA CYS A 323 -35.00 16.30 -21.31
C CYS A 323 -34.43 16.31 -19.90
N LEU A 324 -35.32 16.11 -18.93
CA LEU A 324 -35.02 15.73 -17.56
C LEU A 324 -35.12 14.20 -17.47
N LEU A 325 -34.03 13.53 -17.13
CA LEU A 325 -33.98 12.08 -16.92
C LEU A 325 -33.69 11.80 -15.45
N LEU A 326 -34.51 10.95 -14.84
CA LEU A 326 -34.24 10.39 -13.53
C LEU A 326 -34.17 8.87 -13.65
N ASN A 327 -32.98 8.31 -13.43
CA ASN A 327 -32.75 6.87 -13.39
C ASN A 327 -32.89 6.36 -11.95
N ILE A 328 -33.59 5.24 -11.81
CA ILE A 328 -33.65 4.46 -10.57
C ILE A 328 -32.74 3.25 -10.77
N ILE A 329 -31.75 3.13 -9.89
CA ILE A 329 -30.89 1.96 -9.79
C ILE A 329 -31.37 1.16 -8.58
N PRO A 330 -31.86 -0.07 -8.78
CA PRO A 330 -32.27 -0.92 -7.67
C PRO A 330 -31.06 -1.34 -6.82
N THR A 331 -31.26 -1.61 -5.52
CA THR A 331 -30.23 -2.16 -4.58
C THR A 331 -29.70 -3.54 -4.93
N TYR A 332 -30.14 -4.09 -6.05
CA TYR A 332 -29.65 -5.35 -6.57
C TYR A 332 -29.44 -5.16 -8.07
N GLU A 333 -28.20 -5.27 -8.53
CA GLU A 333 -27.93 -5.96 -9.79
C GLU A 333 -28.46 -7.38 -9.62
N ALA A 334 -29.77 -7.56 -9.80
CA ALA A 334 -30.41 -8.85 -9.56
C ALA A 334 -29.88 -9.85 -10.58
N ALA A 335 -28.82 -10.59 -10.23
CA ALA A 335 -28.49 -11.93 -10.74
C ALA A 335 -28.57 -12.11 -12.27
N GLY A 336 -28.27 -11.08 -13.07
CA GLY A 336 -28.42 -11.13 -14.54
C GLY A 336 -29.88 -11.22 -15.05
N ASP A 337 -30.88 -11.01 -14.20
CA ASP A 337 -32.30 -11.06 -14.53
C ASP A 337 -32.90 -9.64 -14.65
N GLU A 338 -33.40 -9.29 -15.84
CA GLU A 338 -34.10 -8.01 -16.09
C GLU A 338 -35.40 -7.94 -15.26
N LEU A 339 -35.47 -6.98 -14.33
CA LEU A 339 -36.69 -6.68 -13.59
C LEU A 339 -37.65 -5.91 -14.48
N THR A 340 -38.93 -6.33 -14.54
CA THR A 340 -39.99 -5.57 -15.22
C THR A 340 -40.75 -4.72 -14.21
N TRP A 341 -40.75 -3.42 -14.45
CA TRP A 341 -41.37 -2.40 -13.61
C TRP A 341 -42.59 -1.84 -14.32
N GLU A 342 -43.74 -1.80 -13.63
CA GLU A 342 -44.89 -0.99 -14.05
C GLU A 342 -44.98 0.22 -13.13
N PHE A 343 -44.92 1.44 -13.69
CA PHE A 343 -44.94 2.67 -12.92
C PHE A 343 -45.53 3.82 -13.73
N TYR A 344 -45.93 4.89 -13.06
CA TYR A 344 -46.07 6.21 -13.65
C TYR A 344 -45.27 7.21 -12.82
N TYR A 345 -45.02 8.40 -13.33
CA TYR A 345 -44.32 9.43 -12.57
C TYR A 345 -45.05 10.78 -12.66
N GLU A 346 -44.91 11.58 -11.61
CA GLU A 346 -45.37 12.96 -11.56
C GLU A 346 -44.16 13.90 -11.55
N VAL A 347 -44.27 15.00 -12.29
CA VAL A 347 -43.27 16.07 -12.29
C VAL A 347 -43.89 17.30 -11.62
N LEU A 348 -43.23 17.79 -10.59
CA LEU A 348 -43.54 19.04 -9.94
C LEU A 348 -42.51 20.09 -10.35
N LYS A 349 -42.95 21.33 -10.52
CA LYS A 349 -42.10 22.51 -10.65
C LYS A 349 -42.44 23.47 -9.52
N ASP A 350 -41.47 23.81 -8.67
CA ASP A 350 -41.66 24.69 -7.51
C ASP A 350 -42.88 24.26 -6.65
N ASP A 351 -42.97 22.96 -6.36
CA ASP A 351 -44.08 22.29 -5.65
C ASP A 351 -45.45 22.28 -6.38
N GLU A 352 -45.53 22.75 -7.63
CA GLU A 352 -46.72 22.67 -8.46
C GLU A 352 -46.64 21.48 -9.42
N LEU A 353 -47.62 20.56 -9.35
CA LEU A 353 -47.73 19.46 -10.31
C LEU A 353 -47.95 19.99 -11.73
N ILE A 354 -46.99 19.76 -12.61
CA ILE A 354 -47.04 20.20 -14.02
C ILE A 354 -47.25 19.05 -15.01
N TYR A 355 -46.96 17.82 -14.61
CA TYR A 355 -47.09 16.64 -15.48
C TYR A 355 -47.33 15.35 -14.70
N THR A 356 -48.14 14.46 -15.28
CA THR A 356 -48.31 13.07 -14.84
C THR A 356 -48.17 12.21 -16.08
N SER A 357 -47.27 11.23 -16.05
CA SER A 357 -47.09 10.30 -17.15
C SER A 357 -48.25 9.31 -17.26
N ASP A 358 -48.41 8.69 -18.42
CA ASP A 358 -49.16 7.43 -18.49
C ASP A 358 -48.38 6.33 -17.73
N ILE A 359 -49.09 5.28 -17.30
CA ILE A 359 -48.43 4.07 -16.78
C ILE A 359 -47.58 3.47 -17.89
N THR A 360 -46.31 3.32 -17.62
CA THR A 360 -45.34 2.69 -18.50
C THR A 360 -44.84 1.38 -17.90
N THR A 361 -44.31 0.54 -18.77
CA THR A 361 -43.60 -0.68 -18.38
C THR A 361 -42.17 -0.54 -18.89
N ASP A 362 -41.20 -0.68 -17.99
CA ASP A 362 -39.78 -0.70 -18.33
C ASP A 362 -39.14 -1.99 -17.81
N SER A 363 -38.10 -2.46 -18.47
CA SER A 363 -37.38 -3.66 -18.05
C SER A 363 -35.88 -3.49 -18.24
N GLY A 364 -35.12 -3.70 -17.16
CA GLY A 364 -33.67 -3.54 -17.19
C GLY A 364 -33.06 -3.53 -15.80
N TYR A 365 -31.73 -3.38 -15.77
CA TYR A 365 -30.93 -3.20 -14.55
C TYR A 365 -31.16 -1.83 -13.90
N TYR A 366 -31.66 -0.87 -14.67
CA TYR A 366 -32.15 0.42 -14.23
C TYR A 366 -33.43 0.73 -15.00
N PHE A 367 -34.27 1.61 -14.46
CA PHE A 367 -35.42 2.15 -15.19
C PHE A 367 -35.49 3.67 -14.99
N GLY A 368 -36.00 4.38 -15.99
CA GLY A 368 -35.90 5.83 -16.05
C GLY A 368 -37.21 6.54 -16.35
N ALA A 369 -37.40 7.71 -15.75
CA ALA A 369 -38.41 8.67 -16.18
C ALA A 369 -37.77 9.67 -17.14
N PHE A 370 -38.25 9.68 -18.39
CA PHE A 370 -37.87 10.67 -19.39
C PHE A 370 -38.96 11.72 -19.50
N PHE A 371 -38.68 12.94 -19.03
CA PHE A 371 -39.58 14.07 -19.13
C PHE A 371 -39.03 15.11 -20.11
N TYR A 372 -39.79 15.47 -21.14
CA TYR A 372 -39.41 16.40 -22.19
C TYR A 372 -40.20 17.71 -22.10
N PRO A 373 -39.65 18.86 -22.54
CA PRO A 373 -40.39 20.12 -22.65
C PRO A 373 -41.70 19.97 -23.45
N THR A 374 -41.69 19.12 -24.48
CA THR A 374 -42.84 18.85 -25.33
C THR A 374 -44.00 18.17 -24.59
N ASP A 375 -43.74 17.49 -23.48
CA ASP A 375 -44.76 16.75 -22.72
C ASP A 375 -45.73 17.70 -22.00
N ILE A 376 -45.27 18.91 -21.67
CA ILE A 376 -46.10 20.02 -21.17
C ILE A 376 -46.37 21.08 -22.25
N GLY A 377 -45.97 20.82 -23.50
CA GLY A 377 -46.21 21.70 -24.64
C GLY A 377 -45.35 22.96 -24.68
N VAL A 378 -44.19 22.98 -24.03
CA VAL A 378 -43.21 24.07 -24.08
C VAL A 378 -42.02 23.71 -24.96
N ALA A 379 -41.28 24.72 -25.43
CA ALA A 379 -40.14 24.52 -26.35
C ALA A 379 -38.84 24.17 -25.62
N THR A 380 -38.69 24.65 -24.39
CA THR A 380 -37.56 24.46 -23.48
C THR A 380 -38.10 24.49 -22.05
N PHE A 381 -37.43 23.84 -21.10
CA PHE A 381 -37.81 23.97 -19.69
C PHE A 381 -37.71 25.43 -19.23
N GLU A 382 -38.65 25.83 -18.39
CA GLU A 382 -38.56 27.10 -17.69
C GLU A 382 -37.67 26.96 -16.46
N GLU A 383 -37.03 28.03 -16.04
CA GLU A 383 -36.29 28.08 -14.77
C GLU A 383 -37.19 27.66 -13.59
N GLY A 384 -36.64 26.86 -12.67
CA GLY A 384 -37.32 26.38 -11.47
C GLY A 384 -36.71 25.10 -10.89
N VAL A 385 -37.19 24.68 -9.73
CA VAL A 385 -36.85 23.39 -9.13
C VAL A 385 -37.84 22.34 -9.60
N TYR A 386 -37.35 21.27 -10.22
CA TYR A 386 -38.16 20.16 -10.71
C TYR A 386 -37.97 18.95 -9.81
N THR A 387 -39.07 18.28 -9.47
CA THR A 387 -39.07 17.02 -8.71
C THR A 387 -39.81 15.97 -9.52
N ILE A 388 -39.23 14.78 -9.67
CA ILE A 388 -39.92 13.62 -10.23
C ILE A 388 -40.23 12.63 -9.09
N THR A 389 -41.49 12.24 -8.97
CA THR A 389 -41.92 11.19 -8.04
C THR A 389 -42.45 10.01 -8.84
N PHE A 390 -41.94 8.82 -8.55
CA PHE A 390 -42.44 7.58 -9.16
C PHE A 390 -43.53 6.96 -8.30
N PHE A 391 -44.52 6.41 -8.98
CA PHE A 391 -45.65 5.74 -8.40
C PHE A 391 -45.88 4.39 -9.04
N SER A 392 -46.34 3.43 -8.25
CA SER A 392 -46.89 2.18 -8.75
C SER A 392 -48.25 2.40 -9.44
N PRO A 393 -48.78 1.44 -10.22
CA PRO A 393 -50.06 1.59 -10.92
C PRO A 393 -51.27 1.80 -10.00
N ASP A 394 -51.15 1.45 -8.71
CA ASP A 394 -52.17 1.67 -7.67
C ASP A 394 -51.95 2.97 -6.86
N GLY A 395 -50.92 3.74 -7.19
CA GLY A 395 -50.66 5.07 -6.65
C GLY A 395 -49.85 5.11 -5.36
N LEU A 396 -49.13 4.03 -5.04
CA LEU A 396 -48.13 4.04 -3.96
C LEU A 396 -46.85 4.71 -4.48
N VAL A 397 -46.25 5.55 -3.64
CA VAL A 397 -44.96 6.18 -3.96
C VAL A 397 -43.89 5.09 -3.97
N ILE A 398 -43.21 4.92 -5.10
CA ILE A 398 -42.06 4.04 -5.26
C ILE A 398 -40.82 4.73 -4.70
N THR A 399 -40.60 5.98 -5.11
CA THR A 399 -39.54 6.87 -4.60
C THR A 399 -39.88 8.33 -4.89
N SER A 400 -39.44 9.22 -4.00
CA SER A 400 -39.70 10.66 -4.05
C SER A 400 -38.60 11.42 -3.30
N ASP A 401 -37.47 11.72 -3.92
CA ASP A 401 -36.54 12.66 -3.27
C ASP A 401 -35.52 13.36 -4.17
N SER A 402 -35.68 13.26 -5.49
CA SER A 402 -34.65 13.82 -6.36
C SER A 402 -35.16 15.16 -6.91
N THR A 403 -34.37 16.22 -6.71
CA THR A 403 -34.63 17.58 -7.21
C THR A 403 -33.60 17.96 -8.26
N ALA A 404 -34.04 18.35 -9.45
CA ALA A 404 -33.19 18.98 -10.47
C ALA A 404 -33.46 20.49 -10.47
N VAL A 405 -32.40 21.30 -10.39
CA VAL A 405 -32.51 22.76 -10.57
C VAL A 405 -32.28 23.06 -12.05
N VAL A 406 -33.27 23.59 -12.74
CA VAL A 406 -33.09 24.10 -14.11
C VAL A 406 -32.73 25.59 -14.03
N PRO A 407 -31.48 25.97 -14.31
CA PRO A 407 -31.04 27.36 -14.22
C PRO A 407 -31.51 28.21 -15.40
N SER A 408 -31.49 29.53 -15.21
CA SER A 408 -31.85 30.55 -16.19
C SER A 408 -30.85 30.67 -17.35
N ILE A 409 -30.79 29.71 -18.28
CA ILE A 409 -29.85 29.81 -19.42
C ILE A 409 -30.53 30.53 -20.60
N ASN A 410 -30.64 31.86 -20.51
CA ASN A 410 -30.86 32.71 -21.67
C ASN A 410 -29.52 33.30 -22.15
N GLY A 411 -28.65 32.47 -22.72
CA GLY A 411 -27.35 32.90 -23.22
C GLY A 411 -26.47 31.76 -23.72
N ASP A 412 -25.50 32.09 -24.58
CA ASP A 412 -24.40 31.19 -24.96
C ASP A 412 -23.64 30.78 -23.69
N ILE A 413 -23.61 29.48 -23.41
CA ILE A 413 -23.01 28.83 -22.22
C ILE A 413 -21.58 29.32 -21.95
N SER A 414 -20.83 29.69 -23.00
CA SER A 414 -19.48 30.24 -22.89
C SER A 414 -19.37 31.58 -22.13
N THR A 415 -20.49 32.29 -21.91
CA THR A 415 -20.51 33.59 -21.23
C THR A 415 -20.68 33.51 -19.71
N HIS A 416 -21.13 32.38 -19.16
CA HIS A 416 -21.34 32.21 -17.71
C HIS A 416 -20.06 31.81 -16.95
N VAL A 417 -19.20 30.99 -17.56
CA VAL A 417 -17.88 30.60 -16.99
C VAL A 417 -16.99 31.82 -16.70
N THR A 418 -17.10 32.89 -17.51
CA THR A 418 -16.26 34.08 -17.31
C THR A 418 -16.58 34.94 -16.08
N ASN A 419 -17.67 34.66 -15.36
CA ASN A 419 -18.08 35.43 -14.17
C ASN A 419 -18.08 34.64 -12.85
N GLY A 420 -17.58 33.39 -12.84
CA GLY A 420 -17.46 32.57 -11.63
C GLY A 420 -18.77 31.93 -11.13
N ASP A 421 -19.86 32.01 -11.90
CA ASP A 421 -21.12 31.34 -11.58
C ASP A 421 -21.14 29.94 -12.21
N TYR A 422 -20.76 28.93 -11.42
CA TYR A 422 -20.67 27.52 -11.81
C TYR A 422 -21.96 26.74 -11.56
N SER A 423 -22.99 27.37 -10.96
CA SER A 423 -24.26 26.70 -10.64
C SER A 423 -24.98 26.03 -11.82
N PRO A 424 -24.83 26.45 -13.10
CA PRO A 424 -25.50 25.78 -14.20
C PRO A 424 -24.71 24.60 -14.80
N PHE A 425 -23.50 24.30 -14.30
CA PHE A 425 -22.61 23.29 -14.87
C PHE A 425 -22.52 21.99 -14.07
N TYR A 426 -22.88 21.96 -12.78
CA TYR A 426 -22.80 20.75 -11.97
C TYR A 426 -24.07 19.88 -12.17
N ASP A 427 -23.89 18.58 -12.43
CA ASP A 427 -24.98 17.60 -12.55
C ASP A 427 -25.21 16.91 -11.20
N CYS A 428 -24.16 16.29 -10.68
CA CYS A 428 -24.18 15.58 -9.41
C CYS A 428 -22.83 15.72 -8.68
N THR A 429 -22.85 15.27 -7.42
CA THR A 429 -21.65 15.02 -6.63
C THR A 429 -21.56 13.52 -6.33
N GLU A 430 -20.38 12.93 -6.45
CA GLU A 430 -20.16 11.49 -6.25
C GLU A 430 -19.01 11.27 -5.26
N TRP A 431 -19.25 10.46 -4.23
CA TRP A 431 -18.17 10.03 -3.33
C TRP A 431 -17.47 8.84 -3.97
N TRP A 432 -16.18 8.97 -4.25
CA TRP A 432 -15.36 7.84 -4.74
C TRP A 432 -14.80 7.02 -3.59
N ASP A 433 -14.32 7.71 -2.56
CA ASP A 433 -13.92 7.11 -1.31
C ASP A 433 -14.42 7.94 -0.12
N ALA A 434 -14.88 7.27 0.92
CA ALA A 434 -15.39 7.87 2.14
C ALA A 434 -15.11 6.97 3.35
N ASP A 435 -13.84 6.71 3.64
CA ASP A 435 -13.41 5.82 4.71
C ASP A 435 -12.59 6.53 5.81
N ASN A 436 -11.87 5.76 6.63
CA ASN A 436 -11.08 6.33 7.73
C ASN A 436 -9.72 6.91 7.30
N SER A 437 -9.31 6.67 6.05
CA SER A 437 -8.02 6.99 5.47
C SER A 437 -8.10 8.12 4.45
N GLU A 438 -9.23 8.29 3.77
CA GLU A 438 -9.47 9.38 2.83
C GLU A 438 -10.94 9.74 2.65
N LEU A 439 -11.17 10.98 2.19
CA LEU A 439 -12.45 11.48 1.72
C LEU A 439 -12.23 12.07 0.32
N GLU A 440 -12.87 11.48 -0.68
CA GLU A 440 -12.82 11.92 -2.08
C GLU A 440 -14.24 12.25 -2.57
N LEU A 441 -14.46 13.52 -2.91
CA LEU A 441 -15.72 13.98 -3.49
C LEU A 441 -15.50 14.61 -4.85
N ASP A 442 -16.24 14.13 -5.84
CA ASP A 442 -16.24 14.65 -7.20
C ASP A 442 -17.42 15.56 -7.45
N ILE A 443 -17.20 16.58 -8.28
CA ILE A 443 -18.26 17.32 -8.97
C ILE A 443 -18.17 16.98 -10.45
N ILE A 444 -19.24 16.42 -11.00
CA ILE A 444 -19.32 16.04 -12.41
C ILE A 444 -20.19 17.04 -13.18
N THR A 445 -19.76 17.45 -14.38
CA THR A 445 -20.57 18.34 -15.21
C THR A 445 -21.70 17.63 -15.94
N ASN A 446 -22.74 18.39 -16.27
CA ASN A 446 -23.86 17.93 -17.10
C ASN A 446 -23.53 17.75 -18.59
N ASP A 447 -22.32 18.09 -19.03
CA ASP A 447 -21.87 17.94 -20.42
C ASP A 447 -20.42 17.42 -20.48
N PHE A 448 -20.29 16.10 -20.61
CA PHE A 448 -19.03 15.38 -20.85
C PHE A 448 -18.30 15.76 -22.15
N SER A 449 -18.84 16.68 -22.96
CA SER A 449 -18.14 17.22 -24.14
C SER A 449 -17.44 18.56 -23.88
N TYR A 450 -17.61 19.13 -22.68
CA TYR A 450 -17.11 20.45 -22.32
C TYR A 450 -16.09 20.41 -21.18
N ASN A 451 -14.85 20.82 -21.47
CA ASN A 451 -13.84 21.09 -20.45
C ASN A 451 -14.05 22.51 -19.91
N ALA A 452 -14.48 22.62 -18.65
CA ALA A 452 -14.59 23.90 -17.96
C ALA A 452 -13.28 24.22 -17.23
N GLU A 453 -12.92 25.51 -17.19
CA GLU A 453 -11.86 25.99 -16.30
C GLU A 453 -12.48 26.31 -14.94
N TRP A 454 -12.10 25.52 -13.95
CA TRP A 454 -12.54 25.63 -12.57
C TRP A 454 -11.56 26.47 -11.79
N ASN A 455 -12.09 27.37 -10.97
CA ASN A 455 -11.33 28.15 -10.00
C ASN A 455 -12.10 28.08 -8.70
N PHE A 456 -11.61 27.27 -7.76
CA PHE A 456 -12.39 26.86 -6.61
C PHE A 456 -11.52 26.66 -5.37
N TYR A 457 -12.16 26.53 -4.22
CA TYR A 457 -11.59 25.93 -3.02
C TYR A 457 -12.67 25.05 -2.40
N PHE A 458 -12.30 24.11 -1.53
CA PHE A 458 -13.28 23.35 -0.77
C PHE A 458 -13.06 23.47 0.74
N GLU A 459 -14.13 23.27 1.49
CA GLU A 459 -14.14 23.22 2.94
C GLU A 459 -14.66 21.86 3.38
N VAL A 460 -14.05 21.30 4.42
CA VAL A 460 -14.50 20.04 5.04
C VAL A 460 -15.03 20.32 6.42
N TYR A 461 -16.19 19.76 6.72
CA TYR A 461 -16.91 19.88 7.98
C TYR A 461 -17.06 18.51 8.62
N GLN A 462 -16.87 18.43 9.93
CA GLN A 462 -17.32 17.29 10.75
C GLN A 462 -18.56 17.73 11.54
N GLY A 463 -19.71 17.14 11.21
CA GLY A 463 -21.02 17.68 11.55
C GLY A 463 -21.13 19.15 11.14
N THR A 464 -21.26 20.07 12.09
CA THR A 464 -21.38 21.52 11.80
C THR A 464 -20.06 22.30 11.94
N THR A 465 -18.94 21.64 12.21
CA THR A 465 -17.66 22.31 12.50
C THR A 465 -16.73 22.18 11.30
N MET A 466 -16.33 23.31 10.70
CA MET A 466 -15.29 23.31 9.67
C MET A 466 -13.96 22.87 10.27
N ILE A 467 -13.39 21.80 9.74
CA ILE A 467 -12.11 21.22 10.17
C ILE A 467 -10.98 21.52 9.18
N PHE A 468 -11.32 21.80 7.91
CA PHE A 468 -10.34 22.09 6.87
C PHE A 468 -10.90 23.07 5.83
N ARG A 469 -9.99 23.84 5.23
CA ARG A 469 -10.22 24.61 4.00
C ARG A 469 -8.99 24.43 3.12
N SER A 470 -9.20 24.02 1.87
CA SER A 470 -8.12 23.88 0.90
C SER A 470 -7.48 25.23 0.56
N GLU A 471 -6.30 25.20 -0.06
CA GLU A 471 -5.83 26.35 -0.83
C GLU A 471 -6.74 26.60 -2.03
N ASP A 472 -6.62 27.79 -2.63
CA ASP A 472 -7.34 28.10 -3.86
C ASP A 472 -6.73 27.28 -5.01
N GLN A 473 -7.57 26.55 -5.73
CA GLN A 473 -7.19 25.61 -6.79
C GLN A 473 -7.73 26.06 -8.15
N SER A 474 -7.09 25.57 -9.20
CA SER A 474 -7.60 25.71 -10.56
C SER A 474 -7.37 24.41 -11.32
N ASP A 475 -8.40 23.99 -12.05
CA ASP A 475 -8.38 22.76 -12.84
C ASP A 475 -9.11 22.96 -14.17
N LEU A 476 -8.81 22.12 -15.17
CA LEU A 476 -9.43 22.13 -16.48
C LEU A 476 -9.94 20.73 -16.80
N GLY A 477 -11.25 20.51 -16.67
CA GLY A 477 -11.82 19.18 -16.80
C GLY A 477 -13.33 19.15 -16.87
N MET A 478 -13.84 17.94 -17.08
CA MET A 478 -15.28 17.61 -17.03
C MET A 478 -15.75 17.36 -15.60
N TYR A 479 -14.82 17.27 -14.66
CA TYR A 479 -15.08 17.12 -13.25
C TYR A 479 -13.96 17.83 -12.46
N ILE A 480 -14.20 18.06 -11.17
CA ILE A 480 -13.18 18.46 -10.20
C ILE A 480 -13.30 17.59 -8.96
N GLU A 481 -12.15 17.24 -8.41
CA GLU A 481 -12.03 16.28 -7.30
C GLU A 481 -11.57 17.05 -6.05
N ALA A 482 -12.11 16.68 -4.89
CA ALA A 482 -11.60 17.12 -3.59
C ALA A 482 -11.07 15.92 -2.83
N TYR A 483 -9.74 15.81 -2.82
CA TYR A 483 -9.02 14.88 -1.96
C TYR A 483 -8.78 15.50 -0.60
N PHE A 484 -9.22 14.82 0.46
CA PHE A 484 -8.96 15.22 1.83
C PHE A 484 -8.50 14.04 2.67
N TYR A 485 -7.30 14.15 3.21
CA TYR A 485 -6.66 13.11 4.01
C TYR A 485 -6.60 13.50 5.49
N PRO A 486 -6.57 12.54 6.43
CA PRO A 486 -6.35 12.81 7.85
C PRO A 486 -5.07 13.61 8.12
N SER A 487 -4.04 13.39 7.30
CA SER A 487 -2.75 14.06 7.39
C SER A 487 -2.84 15.57 7.15
N ASP A 488 -3.81 16.04 6.36
CA ASP A 488 -4.05 17.47 6.07
C ASP A 488 -4.45 18.25 7.32
N ILE A 489 -4.98 17.57 8.34
CA ILE A 489 -5.30 18.13 9.66
C ILE A 489 -4.42 17.56 10.78
N GLY A 490 -3.31 16.91 10.42
CA GLY A 490 -2.34 16.35 11.38
C GLY A 490 -2.86 15.16 12.17
N LEU A 491 -3.79 14.40 11.59
CA LEU A 491 -4.30 13.14 12.13
C LEU A 491 -3.76 11.95 11.34
N SER A 492 -3.85 10.76 11.92
CA SER A 492 -3.51 9.49 11.26
C SER A 492 -4.72 8.76 10.69
N SER A 493 -5.93 9.13 11.12
CA SER A 493 -7.21 8.60 10.63
C SER A 493 -8.34 9.58 10.95
N PHE A 494 -9.43 9.51 10.19
CA PHE A 494 -10.66 10.21 10.54
C PHE A 494 -11.35 9.57 11.74
N ALA A 495 -12.10 10.39 12.48
CA ALA A 495 -12.89 9.90 13.61
C ALA A 495 -14.31 9.58 13.11
N PRO A 496 -14.97 8.54 13.63
CA PRO A 496 -16.33 8.21 13.19
C PRO A 496 -17.30 9.38 13.35
N GLY A 497 -18.14 9.61 12.36
CA GLY A 497 -19.09 10.72 12.33
C GLY A 497 -19.50 11.17 10.94
N GLU A 498 -20.36 12.19 10.90
CA GLU A 498 -20.83 12.81 9.66
C GLU A 498 -19.78 13.81 9.15
N TYR A 499 -19.44 13.70 7.87
CA TYR A 499 -18.52 14.58 7.17
C TYR A 499 -19.18 15.21 5.95
N THR A 500 -18.95 16.51 5.74
CA THR A 500 -19.46 17.26 4.59
C THR A 500 -18.31 17.95 3.88
N ILE A 501 -18.17 17.74 2.57
CA ILE A 501 -17.30 18.55 1.71
C ILE A 501 -18.18 19.57 0.96
N VAL A 502 -17.75 20.82 0.95
CA VAL A 502 -18.42 21.93 0.26
C VAL A 502 -17.43 22.62 -0.66
N PHE A 503 -17.71 22.66 -1.95
CA PHE A 503 -16.95 23.40 -2.93
C PHE A 503 -17.46 24.83 -3.06
N PHE A 504 -16.55 25.78 -3.23
CA PHE A 504 -16.82 27.19 -3.40
C PHE A 504 -16.03 27.74 -4.59
N ASP A 505 -16.59 28.71 -5.29
CA ASP A 505 -15.83 29.56 -6.21
C ASP A 505 -14.87 30.46 -5.41
N LEU A 506 -13.93 31.12 -6.10
CA LEU A 506 -12.98 32.03 -5.44
C LEU A 506 -13.63 33.31 -4.86
N ASN A 507 -14.93 33.55 -5.06
CA ASN A 507 -15.68 34.63 -4.44
C ASN A 507 -16.44 34.18 -3.18
N GLY A 508 -16.38 32.89 -2.84
CA GLY A 508 -17.07 32.28 -1.70
C GLY A 508 -18.54 31.95 -1.97
N VAL A 509 -18.94 31.85 -3.25
CA VAL A 509 -20.22 31.31 -3.67
C VAL A 509 -20.09 29.78 -3.71
N GLU A 510 -21.00 29.11 -3.04
CA GLU A 510 -21.04 27.65 -3.05
C GLU A 510 -21.36 27.09 -4.43
N ILE A 511 -20.57 26.10 -4.86
CA ILE A 511 -20.74 25.38 -6.13
C ILE A 511 -21.57 24.13 -5.87
N ALA A 512 -21.12 23.25 -4.97
CA ALA A 512 -21.80 22.02 -4.61
C ALA A 512 -21.41 21.56 -3.19
N ARG A 513 -22.20 20.63 -2.63
CA ARG A 513 -21.90 19.98 -1.35
C ARG A 513 -22.38 18.55 -1.35
N SER A 514 -21.69 17.68 -0.62
CA SER A 514 -22.18 16.35 -0.28
C SER A 514 -21.80 15.97 1.14
N THR A 515 -22.55 15.05 1.73
CA THR A 515 -22.36 14.57 3.11
C THR A 515 -22.29 13.05 3.12
N THR A 516 -21.37 12.50 3.90
CA THR A 516 -21.19 11.07 4.15
C THR A 516 -21.03 10.80 5.64
N THR A 517 -21.08 9.53 6.06
CA THR A 517 -20.85 9.10 7.44
C THR A 517 -19.74 8.06 7.48
N ILE A 518 -18.66 8.36 8.21
CA ILE A 518 -17.61 7.38 8.53
C ILE A 518 -18.08 6.58 9.74
N GLU A 519 -18.23 5.27 9.57
CA GLU A 519 -18.60 4.35 10.65
C GLU A 519 -17.40 4.01 11.57
N ALA A 520 -17.70 3.38 12.71
CA ALA A 520 -16.76 3.23 13.84
C ALA A 520 -15.95 1.95 13.86
#